data_AF-A0A1G7E280-F1
#
_entry.id   AF-A0A1G7E280-F1
#
_cell.length_a   1.000
_cell.length_b   1.000
_cell.length_c   1.000
_cell.angle_alpha   90.00
_cell.angle_beta   90.00
_cell.angle_gamma   90.00
#
_symmetry.space_group_name_H-M   'P 1'
#
loop_
_entity.id
_entity.type
_entity.pdbx_description
1 polymer ?
#
loop_
_entity_poly.entity_id
_entity_poly.type
_entity_poly.pdbx_seq_one_letter_code
_entity_poly.pdbx_strand_id
1 'polypeptide(L)'
;MQIIKGACAAITGALLTVSFSADAAEPKLPTAYNPNSVTALKYEDMDYLLEKTVMPLGRSDHKPARRVWPGSGTGTRLVRDNPKPSRLEGNRVMFHDIKTSEQEFVVREVRDVLLDLPDKIDLTKLNKNEQLAYWLNLHNAIMYAKIADRYPVTLVDRIYGDCSDPDDQDRFYCDRQTDFMGMMISPNDIRQHVLDNWSDPVVIYGFFLGSVGSPNLRTKAYTGETVYADLEDNARDFVNSIRGTWIKDDHILRVSTYYKDVAQKFPNFDRDLLAHINKYARRDFGFLLGPVTSIEVKLEDWHIADLYNGYVSAANGGANFQSVGRNGRNLDVSMYPPHVQRLLTDVVKRNMNRAGNVSIQQVKLEAKDTSEEEMDDEIEVAPTRKDDTDEGGR
;
A
#
# COMPACT_ATOMS: atom_id res chain seq x y z
N MET A 1 90.93 5.33 9.41
CA MET A 1 89.87 6.36 9.48
C MET A 1 89.03 6.24 8.22
N GLN A 2 87.98 5.40 8.24
CA GLN A 2 87.07 5.20 7.11
C GLN A 2 85.74 4.59 7.59
N ILE A 3 84.72 5.44 7.60
CA ILE A 3 83.32 5.22 7.20
C ILE A 3 82.59 4.01 7.79
N ILE A 4 81.80 4.27 8.85
CA ILE A 4 80.68 3.43 9.28
C ILE A 4 79.46 3.84 8.45
N LYS A 5 78.96 2.94 7.58
CA LYS A 5 77.64 3.07 6.93
C LYS A 5 76.59 2.43 7.83
N GLY A 6 75.58 3.21 8.20
CA GLY A 6 74.42 2.74 8.94
C GLY A 6 73.51 1.86 8.09
N ALA A 7 72.93 0.85 8.73
CA ALA A 7 71.83 0.07 8.21
C ALA A 7 70.56 0.44 8.98
N CYS A 8 69.59 1.02 8.26
CA CYS A 8 68.23 1.26 8.73
C CYS A 8 67.54 -0.09 9.02
N ALA A 9 67.04 -0.27 10.23
CA ALA A 9 66.06 -1.30 10.55
C ALA A 9 64.68 -0.81 10.07
N ALA A 10 64.12 -1.47 9.07
CA ALA A 10 62.74 -1.26 8.63
C ALA A 10 61.80 -1.96 9.62
N ILE A 11 61.08 -1.17 10.43
CA ILE A 11 60.00 -1.66 11.29
C ILE A 11 58.82 -1.97 10.37
N THR A 12 58.55 -3.26 10.16
CA THR A 12 57.38 -3.74 9.43
C THR A 12 56.15 -3.54 10.31
N GLY A 13 55.44 -2.43 10.12
CA GLY A 13 54.13 -2.21 10.72
C GLY A 13 53.10 -3.11 10.07
N ALA A 14 52.67 -4.16 10.78
CA ALA A 14 51.51 -4.96 10.38
C ALA A 14 50.26 -4.07 10.49
N LEU A 15 49.71 -3.66 9.34
CA LEU A 15 48.35 -3.15 9.29
C LEU A 15 47.41 -4.30 9.69
N LEU A 16 46.89 -4.23 10.91
CA LEU A 16 45.71 -4.98 11.33
C LEU A 16 44.51 -4.41 10.55
N THR A 17 44.22 -5.03 9.41
CA THR A 17 42.92 -4.88 8.75
C THR A 17 41.89 -5.56 9.65
N VAL A 18 41.12 -4.75 10.38
CA VAL A 18 39.94 -5.23 11.10
C VAL A 18 38.86 -5.47 10.06
N SER A 19 38.75 -6.70 9.57
CA SER A 19 37.64 -7.12 8.72
C SER A 19 36.39 -7.21 9.59
N PHE A 20 35.47 -6.24 9.47
CA PHE A 20 34.11 -6.42 9.96
C PHE A 20 33.40 -7.44 9.07
N SER A 21 33.55 -8.72 9.39
CA SER A 21 32.55 -9.71 9.00
C SER A 21 31.38 -9.57 9.94
N ALA A 22 30.46 -8.64 9.62
CA ALA A 22 29.13 -8.69 10.18
C ALA A 22 28.42 -9.87 9.52
N ASP A 23 28.62 -11.06 10.07
CA ASP A 23 27.64 -12.12 9.95
C ASP A 23 26.42 -11.62 10.76
N ALA A 24 25.64 -10.73 10.13
CA ALA A 24 24.63 -9.94 10.81
C ALA A 24 23.46 -10.87 11.14
N ALA A 25 23.45 -11.39 12.37
CA ALA A 25 22.28 -12.03 12.94
C ALA A 25 21.02 -11.21 12.62
N GLU A 26 19.90 -11.88 12.36
CA GLU A 26 18.64 -11.21 12.04
C GLU A 26 18.30 -10.13 13.08
N PRO A 27 17.90 -8.92 12.63
CA PRO A 27 17.62 -7.81 13.54
C PRO A 27 16.43 -8.18 14.43
N LYS A 28 16.63 -8.06 15.75
CA LYS A 28 15.59 -8.39 16.73
C LYS A 28 14.72 -7.17 16.98
N LEU A 29 13.71 -7.00 16.13
CA LEU A 29 12.74 -5.92 16.25
C LEU A 29 11.79 -6.13 17.46
N PRO A 30 11.37 -5.06 18.17
CA PRO A 30 10.53 -5.17 19.37
C PRO A 30 9.17 -5.84 19.12
N THR A 31 8.78 -6.79 19.99
CA THR A 31 7.51 -7.53 19.90
C THR A 31 6.62 -7.42 21.13
N ALA A 32 7.18 -7.01 22.28
CA ALA A 32 6.40 -6.78 23.50
C ALA A 32 5.41 -5.64 23.27
N TYR A 33 4.20 -5.73 23.81
CA TYR A 33 3.15 -4.71 23.67
C TYR A 33 2.35 -4.58 24.96
N ASN A 34 1.68 -3.43 25.14
CA ASN A 34 0.77 -3.18 26.24
C ASN A 34 -0.69 -3.15 25.74
N PRO A 35 -1.53 -4.16 26.06
CA PRO A 35 -2.90 -4.22 25.58
C PRO A 35 -3.79 -3.09 26.12
N ASN A 36 -3.43 -2.49 27.25
CA ASN A 36 -4.20 -1.41 27.87
C ASN A 36 -3.74 -0.02 27.45
N SER A 37 -2.81 0.07 26.49
CA SER A 37 -2.29 1.35 26.02
C SER A 37 -3.32 2.10 25.19
N VAL A 38 -3.59 3.33 25.60
CA VAL A 38 -4.43 4.31 24.89
C VAL A 38 -3.61 5.32 24.08
N THR A 39 -2.28 5.14 24.04
CA THR A 39 -1.38 5.99 23.24
C THR A 39 -1.66 5.74 21.75
N ALA A 40 -1.94 6.82 21.03
CA ALA A 40 -2.12 6.82 19.58
C ALA A 40 -1.05 7.71 18.94
N LEU A 41 -0.34 7.18 17.93
CA LEU A 41 0.60 7.96 17.14
C LEU A 41 -0.16 8.73 16.06
N LYS A 42 0.34 9.92 15.75
CA LYS A 42 -0.18 10.76 14.67
C LYS A 42 0.84 10.82 13.55
N TYR A 43 0.35 10.74 12.32
CA TYR A 43 1.16 10.64 11.11
C TYR A 43 0.89 11.82 10.15
N GLU A 44 0.74 13.03 10.68
CA GLU A 44 0.27 14.21 9.91
C GLU A 44 1.16 14.52 8.69
N ASP A 45 2.49 14.46 8.85
CA ASP A 45 3.43 14.71 7.75
C ASP A 45 3.38 13.59 6.69
N MET A 46 3.19 12.35 7.11
CA MET A 46 3.02 11.21 6.20
C MET A 46 1.69 11.29 5.47
N ASP A 47 0.60 11.65 6.16
CA ASP A 47 -0.71 11.91 5.56
C ASP A 47 -0.62 13.01 4.50
N TYR A 48 0.08 14.12 4.82
CA TYR A 48 0.31 15.21 3.88
C TYR A 48 1.07 14.72 2.64
N LEU A 49 2.18 13.99 2.83
CA LEU A 49 2.95 13.42 1.74
C LEU A 49 2.08 12.50 0.86
N LEU A 50 1.41 11.53 1.47
CA LEU A 50 0.60 10.53 0.76
C LEU A 50 -0.59 11.16 0.04
N GLU A 51 -1.27 12.14 0.63
CA GLU A 51 -2.38 12.83 -0.03
C GLU A 51 -1.92 13.62 -1.26
N LYS A 52 -0.69 14.15 -1.25
CA LYS A 52 -0.15 14.92 -2.37
C LYS A 52 0.42 14.06 -3.49
N THR A 53 0.94 12.87 -3.16
CA THR A 53 1.70 12.07 -4.12
C THR A 53 1.01 10.79 -4.56
N VAL A 54 -0.03 10.33 -3.84
CA VAL A 54 -0.75 9.10 -4.17
C VAL A 54 -2.07 9.42 -4.88
N MET A 55 -2.17 9.01 -6.13
CA MET A 55 -3.40 9.03 -6.93
C MET A 55 -4.08 7.66 -6.92
N PRO A 56 -5.28 7.52 -6.32
CA PRO A 56 -6.10 6.34 -6.55
C PRO A 56 -6.72 6.39 -7.96
N LEU A 57 -6.65 5.29 -8.71
CA LEU A 57 -7.30 5.17 -10.03
C LEU A 57 -8.78 4.73 -9.93
N GLY A 58 -9.26 4.47 -8.71
CA GLY A 58 -10.57 3.88 -8.44
C GLY A 58 -10.54 2.35 -8.51
N ARG A 59 -11.59 1.72 -7.97
CA ARG A 59 -11.70 0.25 -7.87
C ARG A 59 -11.61 -0.43 -9.25
N SER A 60 -11.22 -1.69 -9.31
CA SER A 60 -11.21 -2.45 -10.56
C SER A 60 -12.61 -2.78 -11.10
N ASP A 61 -12.77 -2.83 -12.43
CA ASP A 61 -13.92 -3.43 -13.12
C ASP A 61 -13.67 -4.89 -13.55
N HIS A 62 -12.57 -5.48 -13.09
CA HIS A 62 -12.09 -6.83 -13.40
C HIS A 62 -11.90 -7.07 -14.91
N LYS A 63 -11.56 -6.04 -15.70
CA LYS A 63 -11.36 -6.16 -17.15
C LYS A 63 -9.93 -5.81 -17.56
N PRO A 64 -9.31 -6.61 -18.45
CA PRO A 64 -7.96 -6.35 -18.93
C PRO A 64 -7.93 -5.06 -19.75
N ALA A 65 -6.92 -4.23 -19.50
CA ALA A 65 -6.67 -3.05 -20.32
C ALA A 65 -6.40 -3.45 -21.77
N ARG A 66 -6.92 -2.65 -22.71
CA ARG A 66 -6.60 -2.84 -24.13
C ARG A 66 -5.10 -2.58 -24.37
N ARG A 67 -4.48 -3.47 -25.14
CA ARG A 67 -3.08 -3.31 -25.58
C ARG A 67 -2.95 -2.04 -26.43
N VAL A 68 -1.93 -1.24 -26.12
CA VAL A 68 -1.56 -0.05 -26.89
C VAL A 68 -0.52 -0.46 -27.93
N TRP A 69 -0.80 -0.21 -29.20
CA TRP A 69 0.10 -0.56 -30.30
C TRP A 69 1.01 0.62 -30.68
N PRO A 70 2.28 0.36 -31.06
CA PRO A 70 3.17 1.37 -31.62
C PRO A 70 2.54 2.11 -32.81
N GLY A 71 2.61 3.45 -32.83
CA GLY A 71 2.05 4.26 -33.92
C GLY A 71 0.60 4.72 -33.72
N SER A 72 -0.01 4.46 -32.56
CA SER A 72 -1.32 4.99 -32.17
C SER A 72 -1.31 6.50 -31.81
N GLY A 73 -0.86 7.34 -32.75
CA GLY A 73 -1.15 8.78 -32.76
C GLY A 73 0.03 9.77 -32.70
N THR A 74 1.30 9.35 -32.65
CA THR A 74 2.43 10.30 -32.42
C THR A 74 3.59 10.23 -33.41
N GLY A 75 3.50 9.52 -34.53
CA GLY A 75 4.58 9.44 -35.54
C GLY A 75 5.86 8.71 -35.07
N THR A 76 6.05 8.55 -33.76
CA THR A 76 7.13 7.78 -33.13
C THR A 76 6.62 6.37 -32.78
N ARG A 77 7.42 5.34 -33.09
CA ARG A 77 7.11 3.93 -32.76
C ARG A 77 7.31 3.58 -31.27
N LEU A 78 7.52 4.56 -30.40
CA LEU A 78 7.79 4.34 -28.97
C LEU A 78 6.48 4.35 -28.16
N VAL A 79 6.19 3.24 -27.49
CA VAL A 79 5.09 3.10 -26.53
C VAL A 79 5.69 3.15 -25.12
N ARG A 80 5.31 4.16 -24.33
CA ARG A 80 5.77 4.34 -22.95
C ARG A 80 4.76 3.82 -21.92
N ASP A 81 3.60 3.36 -22.37
CA ASP A 81 2.55 2.79 -21.55
C ASP A 81 3.01 1.47 -20.94
N ASN A 82 2.49 1.13 -19.75
CA ASN A 82 2.61 -0.22 -19.22
C ASN A 82 1.88 -1.22 -20.17
N PRO A 83 2.58 -2.19 -20.78
CA PRO A 83 1.97 -3.11 -21.75
C PRO A 83 1.11 -4.20 -21.09
N LYS A 84 1.12 -4.32 -19.76
CA LYS A 84 0.41 -5.36 -19.02
C LYS A 84 -1.09 -5.08 -18.94
N PRO A 85 -1.94 -6.13 -18.85
CA PRO A 85 -3.39 -5.97 -18.70
C PRO A 85 -3.80 -5.12 -17.50
N SER A 86 -3.03 -5.17 -16.41
CA SER A 86 -3.20 -4.43 -15.16
C SER A 86 -2.92 -2.92 -15.25
N ARG A 87 -2.60 -2.36 -16.43
CA ARG A 87 -2.26 -0.93 -16.61
C ARG A 87 -3.28 0.05 -16.01
N LEU A 88 -4.56 -0.30 -15.91
CA LEU A 88 -5.59 0.60 -15.36
C LEU A 88 -5.84 0.38 -13.86
N GLU A 89 -5.14 -0.57 -13.23
CA GLU A 89 -5.33 -0.96 -11.84
C GLU A 89 -4.33 -0.32 -10.89
N GLY A 90 -4.65 -0.42 -9.60
CA GLY A 90 -3.85 0.08 -8.50
C GLY A 90 -3.82 1.61 -8.43
N ASN A 91 -3.10 2.12 -7.45
CA ASN A 91 -2.80 3.55 -7.33
C ASN A 91 -1.59 3.95 -8.21
N ARG A 92 -1.36 5.25 -8.36
CA ARG A 92 -0.11 5.82 -8.88
C ARG A 92 0.52 6.70 -7.83
N VAL A 93 1.83 6.57 -7.64
CA VAL A 93 2.66 7.40 -6.79
C VAL A 93 3.48 8.31 -7.70
N MET A 94 3.47 9.61 -7.47
CA MET A 94 4.10 10.61 -8.34
C MET A 94 5.63 10.64 -8.18
N PHE A 95 6.32 9.52 -8.43
CA PHE A 95 7.78 9.43 -8.30
C PHE A 95 8.54 10.38 -9.23
N HIS A 96 7.97 10.65 -10.41
CA HIS A 96 8.51 11.59 -11.38
C HIS A 96 8.62 13.04 -10.89
N ASP A 97 7.79 13.43 -9.92
CA ASP A 97 7.72 14.81 -9.40
C ASP A 97 8.58 15.04 -8.15
N ILE A 98 9.17 13.99 -7.56
CA ILE A 98 9.86 14.10 -6.27
C ILE A 98 11.19 14.86 -6.41
N LYS A 99 12.06 14.46 -7.34
CA LYS A 99 13.43 15.03 -7.48
C LYS A 99 13.46 16.50 -7.89
N THR A 100 12.32 17.03 -8.32
CA THR A 100 12.20 18.40 -8.85
C THR A 100 11.38 19.30 -7.93
N SER A 101 10.99 18.82 -6.74
CA SER A 101 10.09 19.53 -5.82
C SER A 101 10.56 19.49 -4.37
N GLU A 102 9.93 20.30 -3.52
CA GLU A 102 10.07 20.26 -2.05
C GLU A 102 9.75 18.86 -1.47
N GLN A 103 9.12 17.98 -2.24
CA GLN A 103 8.72 16.64 -1.82
C GLN A 103 9.90 15.70 -1.59
N GLU A 104 11.07 15.89 -2.23
CA GLU A 104 12.26 15.07 -1.94
C GLU A 104 12.67 15.18 -0.47
N PHE A 105 12.68 16.41 0.05
CA PHE A 105 12.98 16.67 1.44
C PHE A 105 11.91 16.04 2.34
N VAL A 106 10.63 16.30 2.07
CA VAL A 106 9.52 15.74 2.87
C VAL A 106 9.54 14.21 2.92
N VAL A 107 9.85 13.54 1.80
CA VAL A 107 9.95 12.07 1.75
C VAL A 107 11.02 11.54 2.70
N ARG A 108 12.21 12.16 2.68
CA ARG A 108 13.32 11.74 3.56
C ARG A 108 13.04 12.07 5.02
N GLU A 109 12.53 13.26 5.30
CA GLU A 109 12.17 13.67 6.67
C GLU A 109 11.09 12.77 7.27
N VAL A 110 10.04 12.41 6.53
CA VAL A 110 8.99 11.50 7.02
C VAL A 110 9.58 10.13 7.37
N ARG A 111 10.48 9.59 6.54
CA ARG A 111 11.18 8.33 6.82
C ARG A 111 12.02 8.46 8.10
N ASP A 112 12.82 9.52 8.20
CA ASP A 112 13.79 9.71 9.29
C ASP A 112 13.07 9.95 10.64
N VAL A 113 11.98 10.73 10.64
CA VAL A 113 11.12 10.90 11.83
C VAL A 113 10.55 9.57 12.33
N LEU A 114 10.14 8.68 11.42
CA LEU A 114 9.64 7.35 11.80
C LEU A 114 10.75 6.45 12.34
N LEU A 115 11.97 6.55 11.81
CA LEU A 115 13.14 5.82 12.32
C LEU A 115 13.59 6.29 13.70
N ASP A 116 13.48 7.59 13.97
CA ASP A 116 13.84 8.22 15.25
C ASP A 116 12.74 8.11 16.32
N LEU A 117 11.52 7.71 15.94
CA LEU A 117 10.39 7.65 16.88
C LEU A 117 10.65 6.76 18.12
N PRO A 118 11.31 5.59 18.02
CA PRO A 118 11.59 4.73 19.17
C PRO A 118 12.47 5.38 20.25
N ASP A 119 13.29 6.38 19.89
CA ASP A 119 14.11 7.13 20.86
C ASP A 119 13.25 8.09 21.70
N LYS A 120 12.07 8.44 21.20
CA LYS A 120 11.11 9.36 21.84
C LYS A 120 10.01 8.60 22.59
N ILE A 121 9.58 7.45 22.05
CA ILE A 121 8.48 6.65 22.59
C ILE A 121 8.89 5.18 22.57
N ASP A 122 8.83 4.55 23.75
CA ASP A 122 9.02 3.11 23.88
C ASP A 122 7.88 2.35 23.18
N LEU A 123 8.19 1.76 22.02
CA LEU A 123 7.23 1.00 21.21
C LEU A 123 6.59 -0.14 22.00
N THR A 124 7.25 -0.69 23.02
CA THR A 124 6.70 -1.79 23.83
C THR A 124 5.51 -1.37 24.70
N LYS A 125 5.34 -0.06 24.90
CA LYS A 125 4.20 0.52 25.61
C LYS A 125 3.00 0.79 24.71
N LEU A 126 3.11 0.58 23.39
CA LEU A 126 2.01 0.70 22.46
C LEU A 126 1.16 -0.58 22.46
N ASN A 127 -0.11 -0.46 22.08
CA ASN A 127 -0.95 -1.64 21.85
C ASN A 127 -0.59 -2.31 20.50
N LYS A 128 -1.08 -3.53 20.29
CA LYS A 128 -0.72 -4.36 19.14
C LYS A 128 -1.16 -3.75 17.79
N ASN A 129 -2.23 -2.98 17.76
CA ASN A 129 -2.71 -2.34 16.53
C ASN A 129 -1.85 -1.12 16.18
N GLU A 130 -1.47 -0.35 17.18
CA GLU A 130 -0.59 0.81 17.02
C GLU A 130 0.80 0.39 16.55
N GLN A 131 1.33 -0.72 17.09
CA GLN A 131 2.58 -1.30 16.58
C GLN A 131 2.46 -1.75 15.13
N LEU A 132 1.35 -2.41 14.75
CA LEU A 132 1.12 -2.82 13.35
C LEU A 132 1.11 -1.60 12.43
N ALA A 133 0.37 -0.56 12.79
CA ALA A 133 0.29 0.68 12.03
C ALA A 133 1.67 1.30 11.86
N TYR A 134 2.46 1.39 12.93
CA TYR A 134 3.83 1.87 12.91
C TYR A 134 4.71 1.09 11.92
N TRP A 135 4.75 -0.24 12.01
CA TRP A 135 5.61 -1.05 11.13
C TRP A 135 5.21 -0.98 9.66
N LEU A 136 3.90 -0.96 9.37
CA LEU A 136 3.40 -0.78 8.00
C LEU A 136 3.78 0.59 7.44
N ASN A 137 3.64 1.65 8.25
CA ASN A 137 4.01 3.01 7.87
C ASN A 137 5.52 3.15 7.64
N LEU A 138 6.33 2.62 8.56
CA LEU A 138 7.79 2.65 8.46
C LEU A 138 8.28 1.91 7.20
N HIS A 139 7.77 0.69 6.96
CA HIS A 139 8.07 -0.06 5.74
C HIS A 139 7.74 0.78 4.49
N ASN A 140 6.52 1.32 4.42
CA ASN A 140 6.06 2.05 3.25
C ASN A 140 6.82 3.35 3.03
N ALA A 141 7.22 4.06 4.10
CA ALA A 141 8.06 5.26 4.01
C ALA A 141 9.46 4.94 3.48
N ILE A 142 10.09 3.87 3.99
CA ILE A 142 11.40 3.41 3.51
C ILE A 142 11.32 2.97 2.04
N MET A 143 10.29 2.21 1.67
CA MET A 143 10.08 1.79 0.27
C MET A 143 9.89 2.99 -0.65
N TYR A 144 9.06 3.95 -0.24
CA TYR A 144 8.83 5.18 -0.99
C TYR A 144 10.15 5.90 -1.24
N ALA A 145 10.95 6.15 -0.20
CA ALA A 145 12.24 6.84 -0.31
C ALA A 145 13.22 6.10 -1.24
N LYS A 146 13.37 4.79 -1.06
CA LYS A 146 14.28 3.96 -1.88
C LYS A 146 13.90 3.96 -3.35
N ILE A 147 12.60 3.86 -3.69
CA ILE A 147 12.16 3.92 -5.10
C ILE A 147 12.38 5.32 -5.67
N ALA A 148 12.11 6.38 -4.90
CA ALA A 148 12.35 7.74 -5.32
C ALA A 148 13.84 8.01 -5.64
N ASP A 149 14.75 7.50 -4.82
CA ASP A 149 16.20 7.63 -5.05
C ASP A 149 16.64 6.93 -6.36
N ARG A 150 16.06 5.76 -6.65
CA ARG A 150 16.35 4.96 -7.87
C ARG A 150 15.62 5.45 -9.13
N TYR A 151 14.74 6.44 -9.03
CA TYR A 151 14.05 7.02 -10.20
C TYR A 151 15.05 7.74 -11.13
N PRO A 152 14.94 7.65 -12.47
CA PRO A 152 13.91 6.95 -13.27
C PRO A 152 14.17 5.45 -13.43
N VAL A 153 13.14 4.64 -13.15
CA VAL A 153 13.14 3.19 -13.36
C VAL A 153 11.76 2.71 -13.81
N THR A 154 11.70 1.93 -14.88
CA THR A 154 10.43 1.46 -15.47
C THR A 154 9.94 0.15 -14.83
N LEU A 155 10.88 -0.73 -14.49
CA LEU A 155 10.63 -2.07 -13.96
C LEU A 155 11.34 -2.19 -12.61
N VAL A 156 10.55 -2.37 -11.55
CA VAL A 156 11.03 -2.35 -10.16
C VAL A 156 11.79 -3.63 -9.82
N ASP A 157 11.47 -4.76 -10.43
CA ASP A 157 12.21 -6.03 -10.26
C ASP A 157 13.72 -5.89 -10.52
N ARG A 158 14.12 -5.06 -11.49
CA ARG A 158 15.52 -4.79 -11.83
C ARG A 158 16.35 -4.18 -10.72
N ILE A 159 15.70 -3.51 -9.77
CA ILE A 159 16.35 -2.89 -8.62
C ILE A 159 16.00 -3.62 -7.32
N TYR A 160 14.96 -4.44 -7.30
CA TYR A 160 14.48 -5.15 -6.10
C TYR A 160 15.52 -6.15 -5.58
N GLY A 161 16.16 -6.86 -6.52
CA GLY A 161 17.23 -7.85 -6.33
C GLY A 161 16.77 -9.20 -5.76
N ASP A 162 17.66 -10.17 -5.82
CA ASP A 162 17.50 -11.49 -5.20
C ASP A 162 18.07 -11.47 -3.78
N CYS A 163 17.17 -11.46 -2.80
CA CYS A 163 17.51 -11.51 -1.39
C CYS A 163 18.27 -12.78 -0.96
N SER A 164 18.21 -13.83 -1.77
CA SER A 164 18.90 -15.10 -1.51
C SER A 164 20.33 -15.14 -2.04
N ASP A 165 20.78 -14.14 -2.81
CA ASP A 165 21.98 -14.27 -3.65
C ASP A 165 23.34 -13.86 -3.03
N PRO A 166 23.52 -13.45 -1.77
CA PRO A 166 24.61 -12.52 -1.31
C PRO A 166 25.36 -11.56 -2.27
N ASP A 167 25.71 -11.95 -3.49
CA ASP A 167 26.57 -11.24 -4.45
C ASP A 167 25.78 -10.27 -5.34
N ASP A 168 24.44 -10.36 -5.36
CA ASP A 168 23.57 -9.41 -6.06
C ASP A 168 23.77 -8.00 -5.49
N GLN A 169 24.39 -7.16 -6.32
CA GLN A 169 24.77 -5.78 -5.99
C GLN A 169 23.56 -4.84 -5.93
N ASP A 170 22.40 -5.24 -6.46
CA ASP A 170 21.20 -4.42 -6.59
C ASP A 170 20.01 -5.04 -5.85
N ARG A 171 20.15 -5.21 -4.53
CA ARG A 171 19.15 -5.82 -3.63
C ARG A 171 18.51 -4.82 -2.66
N PHE A 172 18.08 -3.65 -3.14
CA PHE A 172 17.68 -2.54 -2.25
C PHE A 172 16.57 -2.92 -1.26
N TYR A 173 15.74 -3.92 -1.60
CA TYR A 173 14.65 -4.41 -0.74
C TYR A 173 15.14 -5.19 0.50
N CYS A 174 16.28 -5.88 0.38
CA CYS A 174 16.85 -6.73 1.42
C CYS A 174 18.18 -6.21 1.98
N ASP A 175 18.73 -5.16 1.37
CA ASP A 175 19.89 -4.45 1.89
C ASP A 175 19.59 -3.78 3.23
N ARG A 176 20.32 -4.22 4.27
CA ARG A 176 20.32 -3.63 5.60
C ARG A 176 21.13 -2.34 5.63
N GLN A 177 20.54 -1.28 5.07
CA GLN A 177 21.15 0.05 4.92
C GLN A 177 20.47 1.13 5.76
N THR A 178 19.43 0.78 6.51
CA THR A 178 18.68 1.71 7.34
C THR A 178 18.96 1.42 8.81
N ASP A 179 19.45 2.41 9.55
CA ASP A 179 19.67 2.29 10.99
C ASP A 179 18.35 2.43 11.75
N PHE A 180 18.06 1.49 12.65
CA PHE A 180 16.93 1.49 13.55
C PHE A 180 17.44 1.14 14.95
N MET A 181 17.55 2.13 15.83
CA MET A 181 18.08 1.96 17.19
C MET A 181 19.46 1.28 17.25
N GLY A 182 20.35 1.58 16.30
CA GLY A 182 21.68 0.97 16.18
C GLY A 182 21.70 -0.39 15.47
N MET A 183 20.55 -0.86 14.97
CA MET A 183 20.44 -2.09 14.17
C MET A 183 20.22 -1.74 12.70
N MET A 184 21.08 -2.26 11.83
CA MET A 184 20.88 -2.13 10.39
C MET A 184 19.76 -3.06 9.93
N ILE A 185 18.70 -2.49 9.36
CA ILE A 185 17.51 -3.20 8.89
C ILE A 185 17.21 -2.90 7.42
N SER A 186 16.47 -3.81 6.79
CA SER A 186 15.92 -3.68 5.44
C SER A 186 14.39 -3.62 5.44
N PRO A 187 13.75 -3.13 4.36
CA PRO A 187 12.32 -3.28 4.17
C PRO A 187 11.82 -4.73 4.32
N ASN A 188 12.58 -5.71 3.82
CA ASN A 188 12.23 -7.11 3.97
C ASN A 188 12.24 -7.55 5.44
N ASP A 189 13.22 -7.12 6.26
CA ASP A 189 13.26 -7.46 7.68
C ASP A 189 12.00 -6.94 8.40
N ILE A 190 11.55 -5.72 8.10
CA ILE A 190 10.29 -5.16 8.67
C ILE A 190 9.09 -5.99 8.22
N ARG A 191 9.00 -6.35 6.93
CA ARG A 191 7.90 -7.16 6.42
C ARG A 191 7.87 -8.53 7.10
N GLN A 192 9.00 -9.23 7.18
CA GLN A 192 9.08 -10.53 7.85
C GLN A 192 8.69 -10.42 9.33
N HIS A 193 9.18 -9.41 10.03
CA HIS A 193 8.78 -9.14 11.40
C HIS A 193 7.26 -9.03 11.57
N VAL A 194 6.56 -8.31 10.68
CA VAL A 194 5.10 -8.24 10.73
C VAL A 194 4.45 -9.59 10.40
N LEU A 195 4.98 -10.30 9.39
CA LEU A 195 4.45 -11.62 9.02
C LEU A 195 4.62 -12.65 10.15
N ASP A 196 5.63 -12.53 10.99
CA ASP A 196 5.86 -13.48 12.08
C ASP A 196 5.04 -13.16 13.33
N ASN A 197 4.72 -11.89 13.58
CA ASN A 197 4.11 -11.44 14.84
C ASN A 197 2.60 -11.14 14.76
N TRP A 198 2.04 -10.98 13.56
CA TRP A 198 0.59 -10.78 13.35
C TRP A 198 0.00 -11.92 12.53
N SER A 199 -0.83 -12.75 13.15
CA SER A 199 -1.34 -13.98 12.55
C SER A 199 -2.32 -13.77 11.39
N ASP A 200 -3.13 -12.70 11.41
CA ASP A 200 -4.13 -12.45 10.36
C ASP A 200 -3.44 -12.21 9.00
N PRO A 201 -3.72 -13.02 7.96
CA PRO A 201 -3.15 -12.82 6.63
C PRO A 201 -3.49 -11.47 5.98
N VAL A 202 -4.49 -10.72 6.47
CA VAL A 202 -4.86 -9.41 5.90
C VAL A 202 -3.71 -8.39 5.98
N VAL A 203 -2.75 -8.58 6.89
CA VAL A 203 -1.58 -7.69 7.04
C VAL A 203 -0.72 -7.62 5.77
N ILE A 204 -0.78 -8.62 4.88
CA ILE A 204 -0.04 -8.61 3.62
C ILE A 204 -0.43 -7.41 2.75
N TYR A 205 -1.68 -6.96 2.78
CA TYR A 205 -2.13 -5.83 1.96
C TYR A 205 -1.67 -4.45 2.47
N GLY A 206 -0.89 -4.44 3.57
CA GLY A 206 -0.26 -3.26 4.12
C GLY A 206 1.04 -2.86 3.41
N PHE A 207 1.66 -3.77 2.66
CA PHE A 207 2.98 -3.58 2.08
C PHE A 207 2.94 -3.14 0.62
N PHE A 208 3.33 -1.89 0.37
CA PHE A 208 3.53 -1.39 -0.99
C PHE A 208 4.96 -1.72 -1.47
N LEU A 209 5.07 -2.31 -2.66
CA LEU A 209 6.38 -2.72 -3.22
C LEU A 209 6.87 -1.83 -4.37
N GLY A 210 6.15 -0.75 -4.68
CA GLY A 210 6.53 0.16 -5.76
C GLY A 210 6.00 -0.19 -7.14
N SER A 211 5.39 -1.35 -7.31
CA SER A 211 4.91 -1.84 -8.61
C SER A 211 3.39 -1.85 -8.71
N VAL A 212 2.85 -1.76 -9.93
CA VAL A 212 1.41 -1.85 -10.20
C VAL A 212 0.83 -3.18 -9.70
N GLY A 213 1.63 -4.25 -9.74
CA GLY A 213 1.27 -5.58 -9.28
C GLY A 213 1.24 -5.78 -7.77
N SER A 214 1.67 -4.82 -6.96
CA SER A 214 1.71 -4.90 -5.48
C SER A 214 0.50 -4.21 -4.82
N PRO A 215 0.12 -4.54 -3.57
CA PRO A 215 -0.97 -3.85 -2.84
C PRO A 215 -0.81 -2.32 -2.86
N ASN A 216 -1.94 -1.59 -2.79
CA ASN A 216 -1.89 -0.13 -2.90
C ASN A 216 -1.18 0.52 -1.72
N LEU A 217 -0.40 1.55 -2.01
CA LEU A 217 -0.10 2.58 -1.02
C LEU A 217 -1.36 3.43 -0.77
N ARG A 218 -1.75 3.60 0.49
CA ARG A 218 -2.93 4.39 0.84
C ARG A 218 -2.64 5.89 0.71
N THR A 219 -3.69 6.70 0.59
CA THR A 219 -3.58 8.18 0.61
C THR A 219 -3.47 8.76 2.02
N LYS A 220 -3.49 7.88 3.04
CA LYS A 220 -3.32 8.19 4.46
C LYS A 220 -2.52 7.07 5.10
N ALA A 221 -1.76 7.39 6.13
CA ALA A 221 -1.03 6.44 6.95
C ALA A 221 -2.00 5.53 7.71
N TYR A 222 -1.51 4.34 8.09
CA TYR A 222 -2.24 3.47 9.00
C TYR A 222 -2.23 4.06 10.42
N THR A 223 -3.30 3.88 11.18
CA THR A 223 -3.38 4.23 12.60
C THR A 223 -3.84 3.01 13.41
N GLY A 224 -3.52 2.91 14.70
CA GLY A 224 -3.97 1.76 15.50
C GLY A 224 -5.50 1.64 15.58
N GLU A 225 -6.22 2.75 15.43
CA GLU A 225 -7.69 2.77 15.40
C GLU A 225 -8.25 2.10 14.12
N THR A 226 -7.64 2.36 12.96
CA THR A 226 -8.22 2.00 11.66
C THR A 226 -7.47 0.89 10.91
N VAL A 227 -6.29 0.45 11.40
CA VAL A 227 -5.35 -0.39 10.64
C VAL A 227 -5.99 -1.62 10.00
N TYR A 228 -6.84 -2.37 10.71
CA TYR A 228 -7.49 -3.55 10.12
C TYR A 228 -8.54 -3.17 9.08
N ALA A 229 -9.36 -2.15 9.32
CA ALA A 229 -10.34 -1.68 8.34
C ALA A 229 -9.64 -1.19 7.05
N ASP A 230 -8.52 -0.50 7.20
CA ASP A 230 -7.68 -0.03 6.10
C ASP A 230 -7.03 -1.17 5.32
N LEU A 231 -6.52 -2.19 6.03
CA LEU A 231 -5.96 -3.40 5.44
C LEU A 231 -7.02 -4.20 4.67
N GLU A 232 -8.22 -4.35 5.23
CA GLU A 232 -9.31 -5.04 4.53
C GLU A 232 -9.81 -4.27 3.30
N ASP A 233 -9.80 -2.94 3.32
CA ASP A 233 -10.13 -2.13 2.13
C ASP A 233 -9.09 -2.35 1.03
N ASN A 234 -7.79 -2.35 1.37
CA ASN A 234 -6.73 -2.73 0.45
C ASN A 234 -6.87 -4.18 -0.06
N ALA A 235 -7.26 -5.11 0.82
CA ALA A 235 -7.51 -6.51 0.46
C ALA A 235 -8.63 -6.62 -0.58
N ARG A 236 -9.75 -5.94 -0.36
CA ARG A 236 -10.88 -5.91 -1.28
C ARG A 236 -10.48 -5.28 -2.62
N ASP A 237 -9.67 -4.22 -2.64
CA ASP A 237 -9.19 -3.66 -3.90
C ASP A 237 -8.30 -4.65 -4.66
N PHE A 238 -7.31 -5.22 -3.98
CA PHE A 238 -6.34 -6.12 -4.61
C PHE A 238 -6.98 -7.41 -5.12
N VAL A 239 -7.76 -8.10 -4.28
CA VAL A 239 -8.43 -9.36 -4.62
C VAL A 239 -9.35 -9.20 -5.83
N ASN A 240 -10.11 -8.10 -5.91
CA ASN A 240 -11.07 -7.86 -6.98
C ASN A 240 -10.48 -7.17 -8.21
N SER A 241 -9.14 -7.21 -8.36
CA SER A 241 -8.43 -6.62 -9.48
C SER A 241 -7.65 -7.66 -10.26
N ILE A 242 -7.46 -7.41 -11.56
CA ILE A 242 -6.76 -8.33 -12.47
C ILE A 242 -5.26 -8.49 -12.17
N ARG A 243 -4.71 -7.66 -11.27
CA ARG A 243 -3.34 -7.78 -10.73
C ARG A 243 -3.28 -8.74 -9.54
N GLY A 244 -4.39 -8.92 -8.81
CA GLY A 244 -4.49 -9.83 -7.68
C GLY A 244 -5.04 -11.18 -8.07
N THR A 245 -6.12 -11.21 -8.85
CA THR A 245 -6.78 -12.45 -9.28
C THR A 245 -7.34 -12.38 -10.70
N TRP A 246 -7.31 -13.51 -11.41
CA TRP A 246 -7.88 -13.64 -12.73
C TRP A 246 -8.35 -15.08 -12.99
N ILE A 247 -9.63 -15.25 -13.31
CA ILE A 247 -10.17 -16.54 -13.74
C ILE A 247 -9.88 -16.67 -15.23
N LYS A 248 -9.06 -17.66 -15.59
CA LYS A 248 -8.70 -17.92 -17.00
C LYS A 248 -9.76 -18.78 -17.70
N ASP A 249 -10.26 -19.78 -16.97
CA ASP A 249 -11.29 -20.76 -17.33
C ASP A 249 -12.06 -21.11 -16.04
N ASP A 250 -13.25 -21.72 -16.11
CA ASP A 250 -14.17 -21.92 -14.96
C ASP A 250 -13.58 -22.68 -13.74
N HIS A 251 -12.39 -23.28 -13.85
CA HIS A 251 -11.80 -24.14 -12.83
C HIS A 251 -10.42 -23.66 -12.32
N ILE A 252 -9.79 -22.67 -12.98
CA ILE A 252 -8.41 -22.26 -12.69
C ILE A 252 -8.37 -20.77 -12.32
N LEU A 253 -8.00 -20.50 -11.06
CA LEU A 253 -7.76 -19.16 -10.57
C LEU A 253 -6.27 -18.81 -10.69
N ARG A 254 -5.95 -17.83 -11.53
CA ARG A 254 -4.62 -17.22 -11.52
C ARG A 254 -4.53 -16.19 -10.41
N VAL A 255 -3.44 -16.22 -9.67
CA VAL A 255 -3.18 -15.30 -8.57
C VAL A 255 -1.84 -14.58 -8.75
N SER A 256 -1.71 -13.45 -8.08
CA SER A 256 -0.47 -12.66 -8.04
C SER A 256 0.73 -13.47 -7.52
N THR A 257 1.90 -13.25 -8.11
CA THR A 257 3.19 -13.72 -7.56
C THR A 257 3.41 -13.20 -6.14
N TYR A 258 2.80 -12.06 -5.78
CA TYR A 258 2.82 -11.53 -4.43
C TYR A 258 2.36 -12.54 -3.36
N TYR A 259 1.39 -13.40 -3.65
CA TYR A 259 0.93 -14.41 -2.69
C TYR A 259 1.98 -15.48 -2.41
N LYS A 260 2.82 -15.80 -3.40
CA LYS A 260 3.93 -16.74 -3.22
C LYS A 260 4.98 -16.17 -2.27
N ASP A 261 5.23 -14.87 -2.31
CA ASP A 261 6.20 -14.19 -1.44
C ASP A 261 5.78 -14.16 0.04
N VAL A 262 4.49 -14.40 0.30
CA VAL A 262 3.90 -14.44 1.66
C VAL A 262 3.25 -15.80 1.95
N ALA A 263 3.70 -16.86 1.26
CA ALA A 263 3.10 -18.20 1.35
C ALA A 263 3.07 -18.76 2.79
N GLN A 264 3.94 -18.29 3.71
CA GLN A 264 3.90 -18.66 5.13
C GLN A 264 2.59 -18.30 5.83
N LYS A 265 1.80 -17.38 5.27
CA LYS A 265 0.45 -17.05 5.74
C LYS A 265 -0.62 -18.07 5.34
N PHE A 266 -0.29 -19.00 4.45
CA PHE A 266 -1.21 -19.98 3.87
C PHE A 266 -0.59 -21.39 3.94
N PRO A 267 -0.60 -22.06 5.11
CA PRO A 267 0.03 -23.37 5.30
C PRO A 267 -0.43 -24.44 4.30
N ASN A 268 -1.74 -24.47 3.97
CA ASN A 268 -2.24 -25.16 2.79
C ASN A 268 -2.51 -24.11 1.71
N PHE A 269 -1.48 -23.80 0.93
CA PHE A 269 -1.45 -22.63 0.05
C PHE A 269 -2.74 -22.49 -0.77
N ASP A 270 -3.12 -23.51 -1.53
CA ASP A 270 -4.29 -23.44 -2.41
C ASP A 270 -5.61 -23.24 -1.64
N ARG A 271 -5.84 -24.07 -0.61
CA ARG A 271 -7.09 -24.03 0.17
C ARG A 271 -7.23 -22.73 0.95
N ASP A 272 -6.18 -22.37 1.67
CA ASP A 272 -6.20 -21.24 2.61
C ASP A 272 -6.22 -19.91 1.83
N LEU A 273 -5.48 -19.83 0.72
CA LEU A 273 -5.53 -18.66 -0.17
C LEU A 273 -6.88 -18.52 -0.85
N LEU A 274 -7.48 -19.61 -1.35
CA LEU A 274 -8.82 -19.54 -1.95
C LEU A 274 -9.87 -19.05 -0.95
N ALA A 275 -9.84 -19.57 0.28
CA ALA A 275 -10.73 -19.12 1.35
C ALA A 275 -10.52 -17.64 1.68
N HIS A 276 -9.28 -17.19 1.74
CA HIS A 276 -8.92 -15.80 1.98
C HIS A 276 -9.37 -14.87 0.85
N ILE A 277 -9.16 -15.25 -0.41
CA ILE A 277 -9.64 -14.53 -1.59
C ILE A 277 -11.16 -14.45 -1.55
N ASN A 278 -11.86 -15.55 -1.26
CA ASN A 278 -13.32 -15.56 -1.19
C ASN A 278 -13.87 -14.63 -0.08
N LYS A 279 -13.16 -14.47 1.04
CA LYS A 279 -13.53 -13.52 2.12
C LYS A 279 -13.59 -12.07 1.64
N TYR A 280 -12.67 -11.66 0.74
CA TYR A 280 -12.57 -10.28 0.26
C TYR A 280 -13.11 -10.07 -1.17
N ALA A 281 -13.55 -11.14 -1.83
CA ALA A 281 -14.20 -11.07 -3.13
C ALA A 281 -15.53 -10.30 -3.04
N ARG A 282 -15.81 -9.47 -4.05
CA ARG A 282 -17.16 -8.95 -4.27
C ARG A 282 -18.09 -10.12 -4.54
N ARG A 283 -19.37 -9.94 -4.20
CA ARG A 283 -20.38 -10.99 -4.29
C ARG A 283 -20.46 -11.66 -5.68
N ASP A 284 -20.42 -10.87 -6.75
CA ASP A 284 -20.43 -11.34 -8.13
C ASP A 284 -19.21 -12.22 -8.45
N PHE A 285 -18.03 -11.75 -8.05
CA PHE A 285 -16.79 -12.49 -8.24
C PHE A 285 -16.72 -13.75 -7.36
N GLY A 286 -17.23 -13.69 -6.13
CA GLY A 286 -17.30 -14.84 -5.21
C GLY A 286 -18.10 -16.01 -5.78
N PHE A 287 -19.18 -15.76 -6.52
CA PHE A 287 -19.90 -16.83 -7.22
C PHE A 287 -19.05 -17.53 -8.28
N LEU A 288 -18.19 -16.78 -8.97
CA LEU A 288 -17.27 -17.33 -9.97
C LEU A 288 -16.11 -18.11 -9.34
N LEU A 289 -15.82 -17.89 -8.06
CA LEU A 289 -14.80 -18.65 -7.32
C LEU A 289 -15.28 -20.03 -6.86
N GLY A 290 -16.60 -20.26 -6.75
CA GLY A 290 -17.18 -21.54 -6.34
C GLY A 290 -16.67 -22.78 -7.11
N PRO A 291 -16.62 -22.76 -8.45
CA PRO A 291 -16.13 -23.89 -9.25
C PRO A 291 -14.59 -24.01 -9.34
N VAL A 292 -13.82 -23.09 -8.74
CA VAL A 292 -12.35 -23.12 -8.82
C VAL A 292 -11.81 -24.35 -8.08
N THR A 293 -11.01 -25.15 -8.78
CA THR A 293 -10.39 -26.37 -8.23
C THR A 293 -8.88 -26.25 -8.05
N SER A 294 -8.23 -25.28 -8.70
CA SER A 294 -6.78 -25.10 -8.62
C SER A 294 -6.36 -23.65 -8.72
N ILE A 295 -5.18 -23.35 -8.15
CA ILE A 295 -4.55 -22.04 -8.17
C ILE A 295 -3.27 -22.07 -9.02
N GLU A 296 -3.11 -21.08 -9.88
CA GLU A 296 -1.88 -20.83 -10.65
C GLU A 296 -1.25 -19.49 -10.25
N VAL A 297 -0.05 -19.50 -9.67
CA VAL A 297 0.71 -18.27 -9.42
C VAL A 297 1.34 -17.78 -10.73
N LYS A 298 0.70 -16.82 -11.39
CA LYS A 298 1.11 -16.34 -12.74
C LYS A 298 0.94 -14.84 -12.98
N LEU A 299 0.20 -14.13 -12.14
CA LEU A 299 -0.05 -12.71 -12.37
C LEU A 299 1.13 -11.90 -11.83
N GLU A 300 1.79 -11.15 -12.70
CA GLU A 300 2.91 -10.29 -12.33
C GLU A 300 2.90 -8.99 -13.15
N ASP A 301 3.13 -7.89 -12.45
CA ASP A 301 3.32 -6.58 -13.05
C ASP A 301 4.32 -5.77 -12.23
N TRP A 302 5.60 -5.95 -12.56
CA TRP A 302 6.72 -5.24 -11.96
C TRP A 302 6.92 -3.82 -12.50
N HIS A 303 6.05 -3.33 -13.40
CA HIS A 303 6.13 -1.93 -13.80
C HIS A 303 5.90 -1.04 -12.59
N ILE A 304 6.73 0.01 -12.49
CA ILE A 304 6.62 0.99 -11.42
C ILE A 304 5.20 1.56 -11.37
N ALA A 305 4.66 1.71 -10.17
CA ALA A 305 3.37 2.35 -9.92
C ALA A 305 3.49 3.88 -10.00
N ASP A 306 4.08 4.40 -11.08
CA ASP A 306 4.26 5.82 -11.36
C ASP A 306 3.36 6.28 -12.50
N LEU A 307 2.87 7.52 -12.42
CA LEU A 307 1.99 8.09 -13.47
C LEU A 307 2.71 8.14 -14.82
N TYR A 308 4.01 8.46 -14.82
CA TYR A 308 4.85 8.54 -16.01
C TYR A 308 5.53 7.20 -16.33
N ASN A 309 5.11 6.12 -15.66
CA ASN A 309 5.64 4.76 -15.85
C ASN A 309 7.17 4.70 -15.78
N GLY A 310 7.80 5.50 -14.91
CA GLY A 310 9.26 5.48 -14.72
C GLY A 310 10.06 6.31 -15.71
N TYR A 311 9.41 7.14 -16.53
CA TYR A 311 10.08 8.08 -17.42
C TYR A 311 10.11 9.49 -16.84
N VAL A 312 11.26 10.16 -16.91
CA VAL A 312 11.39 11.57 -16.50
C VAL A 312 10.32 12.44 -17.17
N SER A 313 9.78 13.40 -16.40
CA SER A 313 8.95 14.46 -16.96
C SER A 313 9.76 15.20 -18.02
N ALA A 314 9.25 15.32 -19.24
CA ALA A 314 9.89 16.16 -20.24
C ALA A 314 10.04 17.59 -19.67
N ALA A 315 11.08 18.32 -20.08
CA ALA A 315 11.45 19.65 -19.56
C ALA A 315 10.35 20.73 -19.66
N ASN A 316 9.22 20.44 -20.33
CA ASN A 316 8.07 21.34 -20.40
C ASN A 316 7.00 20.92 -19.38
N GLY A 317 7.09 21.49 -18.18
CA GLY A 317 5.96 21.73 -17.28
C GLY A 317 5.48 20.51 -16.48
N GLY A 318 5.91 20.43 -15.22
CA GLY A 318 5.23 19.63 -14.20
C GLY A 318 3.79 20.14 -14.05
N ALA A 319 2.85 19.43 -14.64
CA ALA A 319 1.44 19.67 -14.41
C ALA A 319 1.08 19.11 -13.03
N ASN A 320 0.82 20.01 -12.07
CA ASN A 320 0.35 19.64 -10.74
C ASN A 320 -0.83 18.67 -10.84
N PHE A 321 -0.64 17.43 -10.39
CA PHE A 321 -1.70 16.41 -10.36
C PHE A 321 -2.96 16.88 -9.59
N GLN A 322 -2.83 17.85 -8.69
CA GLN A 322 -3.98 18.48 -8.01
C GLN A 322 -4.99 19.15 -8.97
N SER A 323 -4.61 19.43 -10.22
CA SER A 323 -5.51 19.90 -11.29
C SER A 323 -6.40 18.79 -11.87
N VAL A 324 -6.06 17.52 -11.61
CA VAL A 324 -6.91 16.36 -11.84
C VAL A 324 -7.94 16.31 -10.73
N GLY A 325 -9.04 17.06 -10.92
CA GLY A 325 -10.11 17.14 -9.93
C GLY A 325 -10.52 15.74 -9.45
N ARG A 326 -10.57 15.55 -8.12
CA ARG A 326 -10.96 14.31 -7.41
C ARG A 326 -12.24 13.65 -7.97
N ASN A 327 -13.06 14.38 -8.72
CA ASN A 327 -14.33 13.97 -9.29
C ASN A 327 -14.34 13.79 -10.82
N GLY A 328 -13.18 13.86 -11.52
CA GLY A 328 -13.04 13.49 -12.94
C GLY A 328 -13.90 14.28 -13.94
N ARG A 329 -14.45 15.43 -13.54
CA ARG A 329 -15.47 16.16 -14.32
C ARG A 329 -14.92 17.20 -15.29
N ASN A 330 -13.69 17.68 -15.09
CA ASN A 330 -12.96 18.54 -16.02
C ASN A 330 -11.47 18.20 -15.88
N LEU A 331 -10.94 17.42 -16.82
CA LEU A 331 -9.55 16.98 -16.80
C LEU A 331 -8.83 17.53 -18.04
N ASP A 332 -8.13 18.66 -17.90
CA ASP A 332 -7.22 19.10 -18.94
C ASP A 332 -5.94 18.25 -18.87
N VAL A 333 -5.90 17.17 -19.66
CA VAL A 333 -4.73 16.30 -19.75
C VAL A 333 -3.69 16.80 -20.75
N SER A 334 -3.94 17.89 -21.47
CA SER A 334 -3.12 18.31 -22.61
C SER A 334 -1.66 18.60 -22.23
N MET A 335 -1.43 18.98 -20.97
CA MET A 335 -0.10 19.25 -20.41
C MET A 335 0.72 17.98 -20.11
N TYR A 336 0.09 16.81 -20.04
CA TYR A 336 0.77 15.55 -19.76
C TYR A 336 1.29 14.87 -21.04
N PRO A 337 2.34 14.03 -20.96
CA PRO A 337 2.78 13.22 -22.09
C PRO A 337 1.69 12.27 -22.62
N PRO A 338 1.72 11.88 -23.91
CA PRO A 338 0.65 11.08 -24.54
C PRO A 338 0.28 9.77 -23.81
N HIS A 339 1.23 9.07 -23.19
CA HIS A 339 0.97 7.84 -22.46
C HIS A 339 0.19 8.09 -21.15
N VAL A 340 0.46 9.21 -20.47
CA VAL A 340 -0.28 9.67 -19.29
C VAL A 340 -1.69 10.09 -19.69
N GLN A 341 -1.82 10.87 -20.77
CA GLN A 341 -3.13 11.28 -21.29
C GLN A 341 -4.03 10.06 -21.58
N ARG A 342 -3.48 9.03 -22.23
CA ARG A 342 -4.19 7.78 -22.49
C ARG A 342 -4.59 7.06 -21.21
N LEU A 343 -3.68 6.90 -20.26
CA LEU A 343 -3.98 6.27 -18.96
C LEU A 343 -5.14 6.99 -18.26
N LEU A 344 -5.02 8.31 -18.10
CA LEU A 344 -6.03 9.11 -17.41
C LEU A 344 -7.38 9.07 -18.15
N THR A 345 -7.38 9.16 -19.47
CA THR A 345 -8.59 9.05 -20.29
C THR A 345 -9.27 7.69 -20.14
N ASP A 346 -8.49 6.60 -20.18
CA ASP A 346 -9.00 5.24 -20.02
C ASP A 346 -9.55 5.02 -18.61
N VAL A 347 -8.87 5.53 -17.57
CA VAL A 347 -9.34 5.46 -16.18
C VAL A 347 -10.63 6.24 -15.98
N VAL A 348 -10.73 7.46 -16.52
CA VAL A 348 -11.97 8.26 -16.46
C VAL A 348 -13.12 7.54 -17.16
N LYS A 349 -12.89 7.01 -18.37
CA LYS A 349 -13.91 6.21 -19.09
C LYS A 349 -14.34 4.98 -18.28
N ARG A 350 -13.38 4.23 -17.72
CA ARG A 350 -13.65 3.08 -16.85
C ARG A 350 -14.52 3.49 -15.66
N ASN A 351 -14.15 4.57 -14.97
CA ASN A 351 -14.86 5.02 -13.77
C ASN A 351 -16.25 5.60 -14.08
N MET A 352 -16.42 6.31 -15.21
CA MET A 352 -17.73 6.80 -15.66
C MET A 352 -18.68 5.66 -15.99
N ASN A 353 -18.19 4.60 -16.64
CA ASN A 353 -18.98 3.40 -16.95
C ASN A 353 -19.43 2.62 -15.69
N ARG A 354 -18.95 2.99 -14.49
CA ARG A 354 -19.31 2.36 -13.22
C ARG A 354 -20.38 3.09 -12.43
N ALA A 355 -20.70 4.34 -12.76
CA ALA A 355 -21.76 5.08 -12.07
C ALA A 355 -23.15 4.51 -12.46
N GLY A 356 -24.00 4.00 -11.58
CA GLY A 356 -23.88 3.62 -10.17
C GLY A 356 -25.09 2.76 -9.79
N ASN A 357 -24.87 1.52 -9.32
CA ASN A 357 -25.92 0.72 -8.69
C ASN A 357 -25.97 1.09 -7.20
N VAL A 358 -26.94 1.90 -6.80
CA VAL A 358 -27.31 2.05 -5.38
C VAL A 358 -28.23 0.88 -5.05
N SER A 359 -27.77 -0.05 -4.22
CA SER A 359 -28.61 -1.10 -3.66
C SER A 359 -28.81 -0.85 -2.16
N ILE A 360 -30.06 -0.83 -1.72
CA ILE A 360 -30.42 -0.72 -0.31
C ILE A 360 -30.17 -2.08 0.34
N GLN A 361 -29.22 -2.15 1.26
CA GLN A 361 -29.07 -3.31 2.15
C GLN A 361 -29.69 -2.93 3.49
N GLN A 362 -30.83 -3.55 3.84
CA GLN A 362 -31.38 -3.42 5.18
C GLN A 362 -30.41 -4.08 6.16
N VAL A 363 -29.75 -3.27 6.97
CA VAL A 363 -28.96 -3.75 8.12
C VAL A 363 -29.96 -4.11 9.20
N LYS A 364 -30.10 -5.40 9.51
CA LYS A 364 -30.75 -5.82 10.75
C LYS A 364 -29.82 -5.41 11.89
N LEU A 365 -30.19 -4.33 12.58
CA LEU A 365 -29.63 -4.04 13.89
C LEU A 365 -30.18 -5.12 14.83
N GLU A 366 -29.31 -6.01 15.31
CA GLU A 366 -29.68 -6.87 16.43
C GLU A 366 -29.92 -5.95 17.64
N ALA A 367 -31.18 -5.91 18.09
CA ALA A 367 -31.56 -5.17 19.27
C ALA A 367 -30.77 -5.74 20.44
N LYS A 368 -29.93 -4.90 21.03
CA LYS A 368 -29.28 -5.17 22.31
C LYS A 368 -30.41 -5.26 23.34
N ASP A 369 -30.63 -6.46 23.86
CA ASP A 369 -31.61 -6.76 24.89
C ASP A 369 -31.19 -6.00 26.16
N THR A 370 -31.70 -4.78 26.33
CA THR A 370 -31.66 -4.06 27.59
C THR A 370 -33.00 -4.32 28.26
N SER A 371 -32.99 -5.26 29.20
CA SER A 371 -33.99 -5.37 30.25
C SER A 371 -34.09 -4.02 30.97
N GLU A 372 -35.15 -3.27 30.72
CA GLU A 372 -35.54 -2.14 31.55
C GLU A 372 -36.49 -2.65 32.64
N GLU A 373 -36.03 -2.49 33.88
CA GLU A 373 -36.79 -2.67 35.10
C GLU A 373 -38.00 -1.72 35.10
N GLU A 374 -39.19 -2.27 35.38
CA GLU A 374 -40.38 -1.49 35.71
C GLU A 374 -40.10 -0.63 36.95
N MET A 375 -40.20 0.70 36.80
CA MET A 375 -40.49 1.61 37.90
C MET A 375 -41.66 2.48 37.49
N ASP A 376 -42.76 2.26 38.20
CA ASP A 376 -43.96 3.07 38.23
C ASP A 376 -43.61 4.55 38.44
N ASP A 377 -44.20 5.44 37.64
CA ASP A 377 -44.54 6.78 38.11
C ASP A 377 -45.85 7.26 37.47
N GLU A 378 -46.74 7.60 38.38
CA GLU A 378 -48.13 7.97 38.28
C GLU A 378 -48.24 9.46 37.90
N ILE A 379 -48.90 9.81 36.78
CA ILE A 379 -49.36 11.19 36.55
C ILE A 379 -50.77 11.20 35.95
N GLU A 380 -51.72 11.64 36.79
CA GLU A 380 -53.09 12.05 36.47
C GLU A 380 -53.16 13.11 35.37
N VAL A 381 -54.12 12.95 34.44
CA VAL A 381 -54.70 14.09 33.71
C VAL A 381 -56.22 13.92 33.68
N ALA A 382 -56.93 14.80 34.41
CA ALA A 382 -58.38 14.88 34.45
C ALA A 382 -58.96 15.75 33.31
N PRO A 383 -60.26 15.60 32.95
CA PRO A 383 -60.82 16.03 31.67
C PRO A 383 -61.67 17.32 31.76
N THR A 384 -61.80 18.03 30.64
CA THR A 384 -62.87 19.04 30.40
C THR A 384 -63.15 19.11 28.90
N ARG A 385 -64.35 19.38 28.36
CA ARG A 385 -65.76 19.30 28.77
C ARG A 385 -66.53 19.49 27.44
N LYS A 386 -67.60 18.72 27.21
CA LYS A 386 -68.59 18.96 26.14
C LYS A 386 -69.40 20.21 26.47
N ASP A 387 -69.69 21.04 25.48
CA ASP A 387 -70.92 21.84 25.45
C ASP A 387 -71.56 21.67 24.07
N ASP A 388 -72.75 21.08 24.09
CA ASP A 388 -73.76 21.12 23.03
C ASP A 388 -74.55 22.43 23.19
N THR A 389 -74.75 23.18 22.10
CA THR A 389 -75.97 23.99 21.94
C THR A 389 -76.47 23.91 20.50
N ASP A 390 -77.65 23.32 20.42
CA ASP A 390 -78.58 23.27 19.31
C ASP A 390 -79.30 24.63 19.12
N GLU A 391 -80.06 24.71 18.03
CA GLU A 391 -81.08 25.69 17.62
C GLU A 391 -80.73 26.69 16.50
N GLY A 392 -81.32 26.45 15.32
CA GLY A 392 -82.16 27.49 14.72
C GLY A 392 -82.09 27.69 13.20
N GLY A 393 -82.67 26.76 12.43
CA GLY A 393 -83.57 26.98 11.29
C GLY A 393 -83.33 28.11 10.26
N ARG A 394 -83.11 27.70 8.99
CA ARG A 394 -84.06 27.98 7.89
C ARG A 394 -83.87 27.04 6.71
#